data_AF-F2QCZ4-F1
#
_entry.id   AF-F2QCZ4-F1
#
_cell.length_a   1.000
_cell.length_b   1.000
_cell.length_c   1.000
_cell.angle_alpha   90.00
_cell.angle_beta   90.00
_cell.angle_gamma   90.00
#
_symmetry.space_group_name_H-M   'P 1'
#
loop_
_entity.id
_entity.type
_entity.pdbx_description
1 polymer ?
#
loop_
_entity_poly.entity_id
_entity_poly.type
_entity_poly.pdbx_seq_one_letter_code
_entity_poly.pdbx_strand_id
1 'polypeptide(L)'
;MSEELEIQVLVKSEKFNEKKEALKAFSEEIPEQSDLPTVPQDNLMFGFINTEYDVTGKDLNALTDAVQNRMIEQNKHIKKIIQEFNTIYETFQLLDDEYIQKISKSLIAAKEANNKATQGLHEIEEYQTGNKKLLDDVFKQNKDLIDVLKKHHDRLHDLGKLENSFNDLHLQVEETQNELKNDIDKMNVLLIDESKNITLIVEKFQTELEEKQKEISFLRKGFYTLGILSALIVVFLLFKGM
;
A
#
# COMPACT_ATOMS: atom_id res chain seq x y z
N MET A 1 7.26 -33.22 13.61
CA MET A 1 8.62 -33.52 14.11
C MET A 1 8.76 -33.35 15.63
N SER A 2 7.82 -32.72 16.38
CA SER A 2 8.04 -32.41 17.80
C SER A 2 7.57 -33.47 18.80
N GLU A 3 6.43 -34.13 18.59
CA GLU A 3 5.88 -35.08 19.58
C GLU A 3 6.76 -36.31 19.82
N GLU A 4 7.28 -36.92 18.76
CA GLU A 4 8.09 -38.14 18.89
C GLU A 4 9.45 -37.87 19.56
N LEU A 5 10.02 -36.69 19.34
CA LEU A 5 11.22 -36.21 20.01
C LEU A 5 10.94 -35.88 21.49
N GLU A 6 9.80 -35.25 21.80
CA GLU A 6 9.38 -34.94 23.16
C GLU A 6 9.15 -36.22 23.99
N ILE A 7 8.48 -37.24 23.42
CA ILE A 7 8.25 -38.54 24.07
C ILE A 7 9.58 -39.27 24.34
N GLN A 8 10.50 -39.30 23.37
CA GLN A 8 11.79 -39.96 23.54
C GLN A 8 12.67 -39.30 24.61
N VAL A 9 12.61 -37.97 24.74
CA VAL A 9 13.31 -37.22 25.78
C VAL A 9 12.72 -37.55 27.15
N LEU A 10 11.40 -37.62 27.27
CA LEU A 10 10.71 -37.94 28.52
C LEU A 10 11.12 -39.33 29.07
N VAL A 11 11.09 -40.36 28.22
CA VAL A 11 11.44 -41.74 28.61
C VAL A 11 12.91 -41.87 29.04
N LYS A 12 13.82 -41.11 28.40
CA LYS A 12 15.25 -41.12 28.78
C LYS A 12 15.48 -40.39 30.11
N SER A 13 14.75 -39.31 30.37
CA SER A 13 14.78 -38.56 31.63
C SER A 13 14.35 -39.43 32.82
N GLU A 14 13.23 -40.15 32.68
CA GLU A 14 12.72 -41.03 33.75
C GLU A 14 13.74 -42.11 34.12
N LYS A 15 14.33 -42.78 33.12
CA LYS A 15 15.36 -43.81 33.35
C LYS A 15 16.62 -43.24 34.00
N PHE A 16 17.03 -42.02 33.64
CA PHE A 16 18.17 -41.37 34.27
C PHE A 16 17.91 -41.10 35.75
N ASN A 17 16.74 -40.53 36.07
CA ASN A 17 16.35 -40.25 37.46
C ASN A 17 16.20 -41.52 38.30
N GLU A 18 15.63 -42.59 37.75
CA GLU A 18 15.55 -43.89 38.43
C GLU A 18 16.94 -44.41 38.82
N LYS A 19 17.92 -44.35 37.92
CA LYS A 19 19.29 -44.79 38.19
C LYS A 19 20.02 -43.87 39.18
N LYS A 20 19.76 -42.56 39.12
CA LYS A 20 20.31 -41.58 40.06
C LYS A 20 19.82 -41.84 41.50
N GLU A 21 18.53 -42.10 41.68
CA GLU A 21 17.98 -42.43 43.01
C GLU A 21 18.47 -43.79 43.53
N ALA A 22 18.61 -44.79 42.66
CA ALA A 22 19.21 -46.07 43.05
C ALA A 22 20.67 -45.91 43.53
N LEU A 23 21.44 -45.01 42.89
CA LEU A 23 22.81 -44.68 43.28
C LEU A 23 22.85 -43.99 44.65
N LYS A 24 21.92 -43.06 44.89
CA LYS A 24 21.75 -42.38 46.17
C LYS A 24 21.50 -43.38 47.30
N ALA A 25 20.53 -44.26 47.12
CA ALA A 25 20.17 -45.28 48.10
C ALA A 25 21.38 -46.15 48.47
N PHE A 26 22.18 -46.57 47.48
CA PHE A 26 23.41 -47.31 47.71
C PHE A 26 24.47 -46.50 48.48
N SER A 27 24.64 -45.22 48.15
CA SER A 27 25.62 -44.34 48.81
C SER A 27 25.31 -44.03 50.28
N GLU A 28 24.06 -44.17 50.70
CA GLU A 28 23.61 -43.93 52.08
C GLU A 28 23.72 -45.20 52.97
N GLU A 29 23.91 -46.39 52.39
CA GLU A 29 23.91 -47.69 53.09
C GLU A 29 25.29 -48.06 53.65
N ILE A 30 25.82 -47.25 54.58
CA ILE A 30 27.15 -47.48 55.18
C ILE A 30 27.11 -48.66 56.17
N PRO A 31 27.93 -49.71 56.00
CA PRO A 31 27.93 -50.87 56.87
C PRO A 31 28.47 -50.56 58.28
N GLU A 32 27.79 -51.08 59.28
CA GLU A 32 28.23 -51.03 60.68
C GLU A 32 29.41 -51.98 60.94
N GLN A 33 30.19 -51.69 61.99
CA GLN A 33 31.30 -52.53 62.42
C GLN A 33 30.98 -53.14 63.78
N SER A 34 31.28 -54.44 63.95
CA SER A 34 31.17 -55.15 65.23
C SER A 34 32.43 -55.96 65.46
N ASP A 35 32.77 -56.19 66.73
CA ASP A 35 33.94 -56.96 67.14
C ASP A 35 33.60 -58.45 67.27
N LEU A 36 34.58 -59.32 67.00
CA LEU A 36 34.40 -60.76 67.14
C LEU A 36 34.46 -61.16 68.62
N PRO A 37 33.71 -62.20 69.03
CA PRO A 37 33.71 -62.66 70.42
C PRO A 37 35.08 -63.26 70.81
N THR A 38 35.50 -63.03 72.06
CA THR A 38 36.73 -63.60 72.65
C THR A 38 36.43 -64.76 73.59
N VAL A 39 37.39 -65.66 73.77
CA VAL A 39 37.29 -66.80 74.69
C VAL A 39 38.14 -66.60 75.95
N PRO A 40 37.74 -67.13 77.11
CA PRO A 40 38.54 -67.06 78.33
C PRO A 40 39.94 -67.67 78.16
N GLN A 41 40.96 -67.04 78.77
CA GLN A 41 42.36 -67.48 78.68
C GLN A 41 42.78 -68.39 79.84
N ASP A 42 41.94 -68.55 80.86
CA ASP A 42 42.25 -69.32 82.07
C ASP A 42 42.16 -70.83 81.81
N ASN A 43 43.30 -71.51 81.87
CA ASN A 43 43.41 -72.94 81.70
C ASN A 43 43.25 -73.66 83.05
N LEU A 44 42.00 -73.87 83.49
CA LEU A 44 41.68 -74.64 84.70
C LEU A 44 41.69 -76.15 84.40
N MET A 45 42.82 -76.68 83.94
CA MET A 45 42.99 -78.13 83.72
C MET A 45 44.08 -78.70 84.64
N PHE A 46 43.61 -79.21 85.77
CA PHE A 46 44.32 -80.20 86.59
C PHE A 46 44.41 -81.53 85.83
N GLY A 47 45.63 -81.92 85.46
CA GLY A 47 46.01 -83.33 85.31
C GLY A 47 45.91 -83.96 83.91
N PHE A 48 46.96 -84.74 83.61
CA PHE A 48 47.08 -85.78 82.57
C PHE A 48 47.57 -85.36 81.17
N ILE A 49 48.88 -85.54 80.99
CA ILE A 49 49.62 -86.04 79.81
C ILE A 49 48.86 -85.99 78.46
N ASN A 50 49.25 -85.07 77.57
CA ASN A 50 49.17 -85.24 76.12
C ASN A 50 50.39 -84.56 75.46
N THR A 51 50.99 -85.24 74.46
CA THR A 51 52.14 -84.76 73.67
C THR A 51 51.72 -84.18 72.32
N GLU A 52 50.47 -83.74 72.20
CA GLU A 52 49.92 -83.04 71.03
C GLU A 52 49.66 -81.56 71.40
N TYR A 53 49.84 -80.65 70.45
CA TYR A 53 49.62 -79.21 70.68
C TYR A 53 48.11 -78.95 70.83
N ASP A 54 47.62 -78.88 72.06
CA ASP A 54 46.24 -78.48 72.35
C ASP A 54 46.06 -76.98 72.10
N VAL A 55 45.08 -76.60 71.27
CA VAL A 55 44.76 -75.20 70.98
C VAL A 55 44.27 -74.51 72.25
N THR A 56 45.00 -73.52 72.73
CA THR A 56 44.63 -72.77 73.94
C THR A 56 43.66 -71.62 73.62
N GLY A 57 42.95 -71.12 74.64
CA GLY A 57 42.16 -69.88 74.50
C GLY A 57 42.99 -68.69 74.02
N LYS A 58 44.31 -68.69 74.29
CA LYS A 58 45.25 -67.70 73.76
C LYS A 58 45.48 -67.85 72.25
N ASP A 59 45.64 -69.07 71.76
CA ASP A 59 45.78 -69.34 70.31
C ASP A 59 44.50 -68.98 69.55
N LEU A 60 43.33 -69.28 70.14
CA LEU A 60 42.04 -68.93 69.56
C LEU A 60 41.83 -67.42 69.50
N ASN A 61 42.13 -66.70 70.59
CA ASN A 61 42.04 -65.23 70.61
C ASN A 61 43.03 -64.57 69.65
N ALA A 62 44.25 -65.11 69.50
CA ALA A 62 45.22 -64.59 68.53
C ALA A 62 44.73 -64.74 67.07
N LEU A 63 44.06 -65.86 66.76
CA LEU A 63 43.39 -66.05 65.47
C LEU A 63 42.19 -65.10 65.32
N THR A 64 41.35 -64.95 66.35
CA THR A 64 40.22 -64.01 66.38
C THR A 64 40.69 -62.58 66.10
N ASP A 65 41.76 -62.12 66.77
CA ASP A 65 42.33 -60.79 66.56
C ASP A 65 42.85 -60.62 65.14
N ALA A 66 43.53 -61.62 64.57
CA ALA A 66 44.02 -61.56 63.20
C ALA A 66 42.88 -61.48 62.17
N VAL A 67 41.82 -62.26 62.36
CA VAL A 67 40.61 -62.24 61.51
C VAL A 67 39.88 -60.91 61.66
N GLN A 68 39.66 -60.45 62.90
CA GLN A 68 39.00 -59.19 63.20
C GLN A 68 39.76 -58.02 62.57
N ASN A 69 41.07 -57.93 62.76
CA ASN A 69 41.88 -56.87 62.15
C ASN A 69 41.75 -56.84 60.63
N ARG A 70 41.72 -58.01 59.98
CA ARG A 70 41.50 -58.10 58.53
C ARG A 70 40.08 -57.68 58.12
N MET A 71 39.05 -58.07 58.88
CA MET A 71 37.66 -57.64 58.64
C MET A 71 37.48 -56.13 58.84
N ILE A 72 38.14 -55.54 59.83
CA ILE A 72 38.15 -54.09 60.07
C ILE A 72 38.78 -53.36 58.88
N GLU A 73 39.91 -53.85 58.39
CA GLU A 73 40.58 -53.30 57.22
C GLU A 73 39.68 -53.36 55.97
N GLN A 74 39.01 -54.49 55.73
CA GLN A 74 38.03 -54.62 54.65
C GLN A 74 36.85 -53.65 54.83
N ASN A 75 36.32 -53.49 56.04
CA ASN A 75 35.22 -52.55 56.29
C ASN A 75 35.64 -51.11 56.00
N LYS A 76 36.88 -50.71 56.33
CA LYS A 76 37.42 -49.39 55.94
C LYS A 76 37.41 -49.21 54.42
N HIS A 77 37.80 -50.23 53.65
CA HIS A 77 37.76 -50.17 52.19
C HIS A 77 36.34 -50.08 51.64
N ILE A 78 35.40 -50.85 52.19
CA ILE A 78 33.98 -50.81 51.79
C ILE A 78 33.38 -49.43 52.07
N LYS A 79 33.62 -48.86 53.26
CA LYS A 79 33.19 -47.49 53.60
C LYS A 79 33.74 -46.46 52.62
N LYS A 80 35.01 -46.57 52.25
CA LYS A 80 35.61 -45.69 51.23
C LYS A 80 34.92 -45.84 49.88
N ILE A 81 34.67 -47.07 49.43
CA ILE A 81 33.95 -47.32 48.16
C ILE A 81 32.59 -46.63 48.18
N ILE A 82 31.80 -46.81 49.24
CA ILE A 82 30.47 -46.19 49.38
C ILE A 82 30.56 -44.66 49.36
N GLN A 83 31.58 -44.08 49.99
CA GLN A 83 31.84 -42.63 49.93
C GLN A 83 32.18 -42.15 48.52
N GLU A 84 32.97 -42.90 47.74
CA GLU A 84 33.24 -42.55 46.33
C GLU A 84 31.94 -42.62 45.50
N PHE A 85 31.05 -43.56 45.79
CA PHE A 85 29.73 -43.62 45.15
C PHE A 85 28.84 -42.41 45.51
N ASN A 86 28.92 -41.89 46.74
CA ASN A 86 28.26 -40.64 47.10
C ASN A 86 28.77 -39.48 46.23
N THR A 87 30.09 -39.37 46.03
CA THR A 87 30.68 -38.34 45.15
C THR A 87 30.17 -38.45 43.70
N ILE A 88 29.99 -39.68 43.19
CA ILE A 88 29.41 -39.91 41.86
C ILE A 88 27.96 -39.45 41.81
N TYR A 89 27.16 -39.76 42.84
CA TYR A 89 25.78 -39.29 42.95
C TYR A 89 25.69 -37.76 42.97
N GLU A 90 26.48 -37.09 43.82
CA GLU A 90 26.54 -35.63 43.89
C GLU A 90 26.89 -34.99 42.54
N THR A 91 27.83 -35.62 41.80
CA THR A 91 28.20 -35.18 40.45
C THR A 91 27.03 -35.24 39.48
N PHE A 92 26.26 -36.33 39.49
CA PHE A 92 25.07 -36.45 38.63
C PHE A 92 23.94 -35.52 39.06
N GLN A 93 23.79 -35.24 40.36
CA GLN A 93 22.81 -34.28 40.84
C GLN A 93 23.14 -32.86 40.35
N LEU A 94 24.40 -32.43 40.45
CA LEU A 94 24.84 -31.13 39.95
C LEU A 94 24.69 -31.02 38.42
N LEU A 95 24.98 -32.09 37.68
CA LEU A 95 24.76 -32.15 36.23
C LEU A 95 23.27 -31.94 35.87
N ASP A 96 22.37 -32.61 36.59
CA ASP A 96 20.93 -32.51 36.35
C ASP A 96 20.39 -31.11 36.70
N ASP A 97 20.65 -30.65 37.93
CA ASP A 97 20.11 -29.38 38.45
C ASP A 97 20.67 -28.15 37.74
N GLU A 98 21.97 -28.14 37.45
CA GLU A 98 22.60 -26.95 36.86
C GLU A 98 22.70 -27.02 35.35
N TYR A 99 23.21 -28.11 34.78
CA TYR A 99 23.56 -28.13 33.37
C TYR A 99 22.37 -28.51 32.48
N ILE A 100 21.72 -29.64 32.77
CA ILE A 100 20.61 -30.13 31.95
C ILE A 100 19.40 -29.19 32.03
N GLN A 101 19.06 -28.70 33.22
CA GLN A 101 17.98 -27.71 33.36
C GLN A 101 18.28 -26.39 32.62
N LYS A 102 19.52 -25.87 32.67
CA LYS A 102 19.88 -24.64 31.93
C LYS A 102 19.77 -24.87 30.42
N ILE A 103 20.26 -26.00 29.91
CA ILE A 103 20.14 -26.36 28.49
C ILE A 103 18.65 -26.43 28.08
N SER A 104 17.82 -27.07 28.89
CA SER A 104 16.37 -27.15 28.65
C SER A 104 15.71 -25.77 28.57
N LYS A 105 15.99 -24.90 29.55
CA LYS A 105 15.49 -23.50 29.55
C LYS A 105 15.95 -22.73 28.32
N SER A 106 17.21 -22.86 27.93
CA SER A 106 17.75 -22.21 26.72
C SER A 106 17.08 -22.73 25.44
N LEU A 107 16.79 -24.03 25.34
CA LEU A 107 16.10 -24.62 24.20
C LEU A 107 14.64 -24.12 24.11
N ILE A 108 13.93 -24.02 25.23
CA ILE A 108 12.57 -23.46 25.27
C ILE A 108 12.58 -22.00 24.81
N ALA A 109 13.49 -21.18 25.34
CA ALA A 109 13.64 -19.79 24.92
C ALA A 109 13.99 -19.66 23.43
N ALA A 110 14.86 -20.54 22.91
CA ALA A 110 15.20 -20.59 21.49
C ALA A 110 14.00 -21.01 20.62
N LYS A 111 13.19 -21.97 21.07
CA LYS A 111 11.95 -22.40 20.40
C LYS A 111 10.94 -21.25 20.35
N GLU A 112 10.74 -20.53 21.45
CA GLU A 112 9.86 -19.36 21.49
C GLU A 112 10.35 -18.23 20.57
N ALA A 113 11.66 -17.94 20.59
CA ALA A 113 12.26 -16.96 19.69
C ALA A 113 12.08 -17.35 18.21
N ASN A 114 12.26 -18.63 17.89
CA ASN A 114 12.06 -19.15 16.54
C ASN A 114 10.59 -19.06 16.10
N ASN A 115 9.65 -19.40 16.98
CA ASN A 115 8.22 -19.25 16.69
C ASN A 115 7.85 -17.79 16.43
N LYS A 116 8.34 -16.85 17.25
CA LYS A 116 8.14 -15.41 17.02
C LYS A 116 8.77 -14.93 15.71
N ALA A 117 9.96 -15.42 15.38
CA ALA A 117 10.61 -15.10 14.10
C ALA A 117 9.81 -15.64 12.91
N THR A 118 9.30 -16.87 13.00
CA THR A 118 8.44 -17.48 11.96
C THR A 118 7.14 -16.71 11.77
N GLN A 119 6.49 -16.31 12.88
CA GLN A 119 5.31 -15.44 12.82
C GLN A 119 5.65 -14.09 12.16
N GLY A 120 6.74 -13.45 12.55
CA GLY A 120 7.18 -12.20 11.94
C GLY A 120 7.47 -12.33 10.45
N LEU A 121 8.03 -13.46 10.00
CA LEU A 121 8.23 -13.74 8.57
C LEU A 121 6.89 -13.83 7.82
N HIS A 122 5.90 -14.50 8.39
CA HIS A 122 4.56 -14.58 7.79
C HIS A 122 3.89 -13.20 7.68
N GLU A 123 3.96 -12.39 8.74
CA GLU A 123 3.45 -11.02 8.72
C GLU A 123 4.15 -10.18 7.63
N ILE A 124 5.47 -10.31 7.48
CA ILE A 124 6.24 -9.63 6.42
C ILE A 124 5.78 -10.07 5.03
N GLU A 125 5.53 -11.36 4.79
CA GLU A 125 5.02 -11.85 3.51
C GLU A 125 3.64 -11.28 3.16
N GLU A 126 2.75 -11.17 4.15
CA GLU A 126 1.45 -10.52 3.99
C GLU A 126 1.60 -9.03 3.64
N TYR A 127 2.45 -8.29 4.36
CA TYR A 127 2.74 -6.89 4.06
C TYR A 127 3.33 -6.71 2.66
N GLN A 128 4.26 -7.56 2.24
CA GLN A 128 4.84 -7.52 0.90
C GLN A 128 3.78 -7.76 -0.18
N THR A 129 2.89 -8.72 0.04
CA THR A 129 1.77 -9.02 -0.87
C THR A 129 0.81 -7.84 -0.98
N GLY A 130 0.44 -7.24 0.16
CA GLY A 130 -0.40 -6.05 0.21
C GLY A 130 0.23 -4.85 -0.51
N ASN A 131 1.52 -4.59 -0.27
CA ASN A 131 2.26 -3.51 -0.92
C ASN A 131 2.36 -3.70 -2.43
N LYS A 132 2.56 -4.94 -2.91
CA LYS A 132 2.57 -5.23 -4.35
C LYS A 132 1.23 -4.90 -4.99
N LYS A 133 0.12 -5.26 -4.34
CA LYS A 133 -1.23 -4.94 -4.84
C LYS A 133 -1.47 -3.43 -4.87
N LEU A 134 -1.09 -2.71 -3.82
CA LEU A 134 -1.19 -1.24 -3.78
C LEU A 134 -0.37 -0.59 -4.90
N LEU A 135 0.83 -1.09 -5.16
CA LEU A 135 1.67 -0.61 -6.25
C LEU A 135 1.04 -0.83 -7.62
N ASP A 136 0.46 -2.02 -7.86
CA ASP A 136 -0.27 -2.33 -9.10
C ASP A 136 -1.48 -1.42 -9.29
N ASP A 137 -2.24 -1.15 -8.22
CA ASP A 137 -3.39 -0.24 -8.24
C ASP A 137 -2.96 1.20 -8.56
N VAL A 138 -1.86 1.69 -7.97
CA VAL A 138 -1.29 3.02 -8.27
C VAL A 138 -0.82 3.09 -9.73
N PHE A 139 -0.15 2.07 -10.24
CA PHE A 139 0.26 2.04 -11.65
C PHE A 139 -0.94 2.10 -12.60
N LYS A 140 -2.01 1.36 -12.29
CA LYS A 140 -3.24 1.40 -13.07
C LYS A 140 -3.89 2.78 -13.05
N GLN A 141 -4.05 3.38 -11.87
CA GLN A 141 -4.62 4.73 -11.73
C GLN A 141 -3.81 5.78 -12.49
N ASN A 142 -2.48 5.72 -12.40
CA ASN A 142 -1.60 6.64 -13.12
C ASN A 142 -1.71 6.48 -14.63
N LYS A 143 -1.86 5.23 -15.13
CA LYS A 143 -2.09 4.97 -16.55
C LYS A 143 -3.42 5.59 -17.01
N ASP A 144 -4.50 5.36 -16.26
CA ASP A 144 -5.82 5.90 -16.59
C ASP A 144 -5.79 7.44 -16.59
N LEU A 145 -5.09 8.05 -15.62
CA LEU A 145 -4.89 9.50 -15.56
C LEU A 145 -4.14 10.03 -16.79
N ILE A 146 -3.06 9.35 -17.20
CA ILE A 146 -2.29 9.72 -18.40
C ILE A 146 -3.18 9.66 -19.65
N ASP A 147 -4.04 8.65 -19.78
CA ASP A 147 -4.93 8.51 -20.94
C ASP A 147 -5.99 9.63 -20.97
N VAL A 148 -6.52 10.03 -19.81
CA VAL A 148 -7.40 11.21 -19.71
C VAL A 148 -6.66 12.50 -20.10
N LEU A 149 -5.43 12.68 -19.61
CA LEU A 149 -4.61 13.86 -19.91
C LEU A 149 -4.27 13.96 -21.40
N LYS A 150 -3.94 12.84 -22.06
CA LYS A 150 -3.74 12.79 -23.52
C LYS A 150 -5.00 13.25 -24.26
N LYS A 151 -6.16 12.72 -23.90
CA LYS A 151 -7.43 13.14 -24.50
C LYS A 151 -7.71 14.64 -24.29
N HIS A 152 -7.34 15.19 -23.13
CA HIS A 152 -7.48 16.62 -22.88
C HIS A 152 -6.51 17.45 -23.72
N HIS A 153 -5.26 17.00 -23.85
CA HIS A 153 -4.27 17.61 -24.72
C HIS A 153 -4.75 17.68 -26.18
N ASP A 154 -5.29 16.58 -26.71
CA ASP A 154 -5.82 16.52 -28.08
C ASP A 154 -6.98 17.52 -28.27
N ARG A 155 -7.90 17.60 -27.29
CA ARG A 155 -9.02 18.57 -27.33
C ARG A 155 -8.53 20.01 -27.28
N LEU A 156 -7.50 20.32 -26.49
CA LEU A 156 -6.90 21.65 -26.45
C LEU A 156 -6.25 22.00 -27.79
N HIS A 157 -5.58 21.04 -28.43
CA HIS A 157 -5.03 21.24 -29.76
C HIS A 157 -6.12 21.57 -30.80
N ASP A 158 -7.24 20.85 -30.77
CA ASP A 158 -8.37 21.11 -31.66
C ASP A 158 -9.06 22.46 -31.39
N LEU A 159 -9.14 22.88 -30.12
CA LEU A 159 -9.61 24.23 -29.76
C LEU A 159 -8.72 25.33 -30.37
N GLY A 160 -7.40 25.15 -30.37
CA GLY A 160 -6.49 26.10 -31.02
C GLY A 160 -6.71 26.19 -32.54
N LYS A 161 -7.04 25.09 -33.21
CA LYS A 161 -7.43 25.12 -34.64
C LYS A 161 -8.73 25.87 -34.86
N LEU A 162 -9.70 25.68 -33.97
CA LEU A 162 -10.99 26.37 -34.03
C LEU A 162 -10.82 27.87 -33.82
N GLU A 163 -9.98 28.29 -32.87
CA GLU A 163 -9.64 29.69 -32.63
C GLU A 163 -9.04 30.35 -33.89
N ASN A 164 -8.08 29.69 -34.53
CA ASN A 164 -7.50 30.19 -35.78
C ASN A 164 -8.55 30.31 -36.89
N SER A 165 -9.45 29.33 -37.01
CA SER A 165 -10.54 29.36 -38.01
C SER A 165 -11.54 30.48 -37.72
N PHE A 166 -11.83 30.76 -36.44
CA PHE A 166 -12.68 31.87 -36.03
C PHE A 166 -12.05 33.22 -36.35
N ASN A 167 -10.75 33.38 -36.11
CA ASN A 167 -10.01 34.59 -36.46
C ASN A 167 -10.00 34.84 -37.98
N ASP A 168 -9.79 33.80 -38.78
CA ASP A 168 -9.86 33.88 -40.24
C ASP A 168 -11.26 34.30 -40.72
N LEU A 169 -12.30 33.70 -40.17
CA LEU A 169 -13.69 34.09 -40.46
C LEU A 169 -13.97 35.54 -40.05
N HIS A 170 -13.43 36.00 -38.93
CA HIS A 170 -13.57 37.38 -38.49
C HIS A 170 -12.97 38.37 -39.51
N LEU A 171 -11.77 38.08 -40.01
CA LEU A 171 -11.13 38.89 -41.06
C LEU A 171 -11.95 38.91 -42.35
N GLN A 172 -12.42 37.74 -42.81
CA GLN A 172 -13.25 37.65 -44.02
C GLN A 172 -14.56 38.45 -43.89
N VAL A 173 -15.19 38.43 -42.71
CA VAL A 173 -16.39 39.23 -42.43
C VAL A 173 -16.07 40.72 -42.45
N GLU A 174 -14.97 41.15 -41.85
CA GLU A 174 -14.53 42.55 -41.86
C GLU A 174 -14.25 43.05 -43.28
N GLU A 175 -13.55 42.25 -44.09
CA GLU A 175 -13.30 42.54 -45.51
C GLU A 175 -14.60 42.67 -46.29
N THR A 176 -15.51 41.69 -46.16
CA THR A 176 -16.81 41.71 -46.84
C THR A 176 -17.66 42.92 -46.42
N GLN A 177 -17.64 43.29 -45.14
CA GLN A 177 -18.34 44.48 -44.65
C GLN A 177 -17.78 45.77 -45.26
N ASN A 178 -16.46 45.87 -45.39
CA ASN A 178 -15.81 47.02 -46.02
C ASN A 178 -16.12 47.10 -47.53
N GLU A 179 -16.12 45.97 -48.23
CA GLU A 179 -16.53 45.90 -49.64
C GLU A 179 -17.98 46.35 -49.83
N LEU A 180 -18.90 45.80 -49.02
CA LEU A 180 -20.32 46.18 -49.07
C LEU A 180 -20.53 47.66 -48.78
N LYS A 181 -19.81 48.21 -47.79
CA LYS A 181 -19.87 49.64 -47.48
C LYS A 181 -19.43 50.49 -48.67
N ASN A 182 -18.32 50.14 -49.31
CA ASN A 182 -17.84 50.83 -50.50
C ASN A 182 -18.86 50.78 -51.64
N ASP A 183 -19.52 49.64 -51.84
CA ASP A 183 -20.53 49.49 -52.89
C ASP A 183 -21.81 50.28 -52.58
N ILE A 184 -22.23 50.34 -51.32
CA ILE A 184 -23.33 51.22 -50.88
C ILE A 184 -22.97 52.69 -51.12
N ASP A 185 -21.74 53.11 -50.78
CA ASP A 185 -21.28 54.48 -50.98
C ASP A 185 -21.27 54.85 -52.48
N LYS A 186 -20.80 53.96 -53.36
CA LYS A 186 -20.89 54.15 -54.82
C LYS A 186 -22.34 54.27 -55.30
N MET A 187 -23.23 53.38 -54.82
CA MET A 187 -24.64 53.39 -55.20
C MET A 187 -25.33 54.69 -54.75
N ASN A 188 -25.03 55.19 -53.55
CA ASN A 188 -25.55 56.46 -53.06
C ASN A 188 -25.12 57.63 -53.94
N VAL A 189 -23.86 57.67 -54.39
CA VAL A 189 -23.38 58.69 -55.33
C VAL A 189 -24.14 58.63 -56.65
N LEU A 190 -24.31 57.43 -57.23
CA LEU A 190 -25.06 57.24 -58.48
C LEU A 190 -26.53 57.68 -58.34
N LEU A 191 -27.20 57.29 -57.25
CA LEU A 191 -28.60 57.68 -56.98
C LEU A 191 -28.76 59.20 -56.84
N ILE A 192 -27.80 59.88 -56.19
CA ILE A 192 -27.81 61.35 -56.08
C ILE A 192 -27.66 61.99 -57.47
N ASP A 193 -26.80 61.45 -58.33
CA ASP A 193 -26.60 61.96 -59.69
C ASP A 193 -27.85 61.75 -60.57
N GLU A 194 -28.43 60.54 -60.55
CA GLU A 194 -29.68 60.24 -61.24
C GLU A 194 -30.84 61.12 -60.74
N SER A 195 -30.95 61.33 -59.43
CA SER A 195 -31.97 62.21 -58.84
C SER A 195 -31.83 63.66 -59.30
N LYS A 196 -30.60 64.17 -59.44
CA LYS A 196 -30.34 65.51 -60.01
C LYS A 196 -30.75 65.58 -61.48
N ASN A 197 -30.37 64.58 -62.26
CA ASN A 197 -30.72 64.51 -63.69
C ASN A 197 -32.25 64.48 -63.89
N ILE A 198 -32.98 63.69 -63.09
CA ILE A 198 -34.45 63.66 -63.12
C ILE A 198 -35.03 65.02 -62.73
N THR A 199 -34.50 65.66 -61.68
CA THR A 199 -34.95 67.01 -61.27
C THR A 199 -34.82 68.02 -62.41
N LEU A 200 -33.66 68.04 -63.10
CA LEU A 200 -33.43 68.92 -64.25
C LEU A 200 -34.42 68.67 -65.41
N ILE A 201 -34.72 67.40 -65.70
CA ILE A 201 -35.70 67.03 -66.72
C ILE A 201 -37.10 67.52 -66.33
N VAL A 202 -37.48 67.35 -65.06
CA VAL A 202 -38.77 67.82 -64.53
C VAL A 202 -38.89 69.34 -64.61
N GLU A 203 -37.86 70.08 -64.19
CA GLU A 203 -37.82 71.55 -64.28
C GLU A 203 -37.93 72.04 -65.73
N LYS A 204 -37.24 71.37 -66.66
CA LYS A 204 -37.34 71.66 -68.09
C LYS A 204 -38.78 71.48 -68.59
N PHE A 205 -39.42 70.35 -68.29
CA PHE A 205 -40.81 70.10 -68.69
C PHE A 205 -41.79 71.08 -68.06
N GLN A 206 -41.60 71.46 -66.79
CA GLN A 206 -42.42 72.49 -66.15
C GLN A 206 -42.31 73.83 -66.88
N THR A 207 -41.09 74.23 -67.26
CA THR A 207 -40.83 75.47 -68.00
C THR A 207 -41.50 75.46 -69.38
N GLU A 208 -41.35 74.37 -70.14
CA GLU A 208 -42.01 74.20 -71.44
C GLU A 208 -43.54 74.24 -71.30
N LEU A 209 -44.09 73.64 -70.23
CA LEU A 209 -45.52 73.62 -69.97
C LEU A 209 -46.06 75.01 -69.62
N GLU A 210 -45.33 75.79 -68.80
CA GLU A 210 -45.66 77.19 -68.50
C GLU A 210 -45.63 78.06 -69.77
N GLU A 211 -44.64 77.87 -70.64
CA GLU A 211 -44.55 78.59 -71.92
C GLU A 211 -45.75 78.27 -72.82
N LYS A 212 -46.09 76.97 -72.96
CA LYS A 212 -47.26 76.54 -73.74
C LYS A 212 -48.58 77.05 -73.15
N GLN A 213 -48.71 77.12 -71.83
CA GLN A 213 -49.88 77.73 -71.20
C GLN A 213 -50.00 79.23 -71.50
N LYS A 214 -48.87 79.97 -71.53
CA LYS A 214 -48.86 81.39 -71.95
C LYS A 214 -49.28 81.55 -73.41
N GLU A 215 -48.77 80.72 -74.31
CA GLU A 215 -49.17 80.71 -75.73
C GLU A 215 -50.69 80.45 -75.87
N ILE A 216 -51.22 79.43 -75.18
CA ILE A 216 -52.67 79.11 -75.19
C ILE A 216 -53.49 80.28 -74.65
N SER A 217 -53.06 80.92 -73.56
CA SER A 217 -53.73 82.09 -72.98
C SER A 217 -53.75 83.27 -73.96
N PHE A 218 -52.63 83.52 -74.66
CA PHE A 218 -52.54 84.55 -75.69
C PHE A 218 -53.47 84.26 -76.87
N LEU A 219 -53.46 83.03 -77.40
CA LEU A 219 -54.36 82.60 -78.47
C LEU A 219 -55.82 82.73 -78.06
N ARG A 220 -56.18 82.30 -76.84
CA ARG A 220 -57.53 82.42 -76.30
C ARG A 220 -57.99 83.88 -76.23
N LYS A 221 -57.13 84.79 -75.77
CA LYS A 221 -57.41 86.25 -75.79
C LYS A 221 -57.58 86.77 -77.22
N GLY A 222 -56.76 86.32 -78.16
CA GLY A 222 -56.88 86.66 -79.59
C GLY A 222 -58.19 86.17 -80.23
N PHE A 223 -58.64 84.96 -79.90
CA PHE A 223 -59.95 84.47 -80.34
C PHE A 223 -61.10 85.25 -79.71
N TYR A 224 -60.99 85.65 -78.43
CA TYR A 224 -61.99 86.53 -77.81
C TYR A 224 -62.08 87.90 -78.50
N THR A 225 -60.95 88.53 -78.85
CA THR A 225 -60.96 89.82 -79.57
C THR A 225 -61.53 89.70 -80.98
N LEU A 226 -61.17 88.65 -81.72
CA LEU A 226 -61.78 88.34 -83.03
C LEU A 226 -63.28 88.05 -82.93
N GLY A 227 -63.71 87.32 -81.90
CA GLY A 227 -65.12 87.08 -81.61
C GLY A 227 -65.89 88.37 -81.36
N ILE A 228 -65.33 89.30 -80.58
CA ILE A 228 -65.92 90.62 -80.35
C ILE A 228 -65.96 91.44 -81.66
N LEU A 229 -64.88 91.43 -82.45
CA LEU A 229 -64.80 92.18 -83.70
C LEU A 229 -65.80 91.67 -84.75
N SER A 230 -65.93 90.35 -84.88
CA SER A 230 -66.94 89.74 -85.76
C SER A 230 -68.37 90.04 -85.31
N ALA A 231 -68.66 90.01 -84.01
CA ALA A 231 -69.95 90.45 -83.48
C ALA A 231 -70.24 91.93 -83.81
N LEU A 232 -69.24 92.82 -83.67
CA LEU A 232 -69.36 94.23 -84.05
C LEU A 232 -69.60 94.42 -85.56
N ILE A 233 -68.93 93.64 -86.42
CA ILE A 233 -69.16 93.67 -87.88
C ILE A 233 -70.56 93.18 -88.24
N VAL A 234 -71.05 92.12 -87.60
CA VAL A 234 -72.42 91.62 -87.82
C VAL A 234 -73.44 92.66 -87.38
N VAL A 235 -73.24 93.31 -86.23
CA VAL A 235 -74.09 94.44 -85.79
C VAL A 235 -74.02 95.58 -86.80
N PHE A 236 -72.83 95.96 -87.28
CA PHE A 236 -72.67 97.01 -88.29
C PHE A 236 -73.36 96.67 -89.62
N LEU A 237 -73.29 95.41 -90.07
CA LEU A 237 -73.99 94.93 -91.26
C LEU A 237 -75.51 94.91 -91.07
N LEU A 238 -76.00 94.52 -89.89
CA LEU A 238 -77.43 94.57 -89.55
C LEU A 238 -77.98 96.00 -89.51
N PHE A 239 -77.15 96.99 -89.14
CA PHE A 239 -77.53 98.41 -89.16
C PHE A 239 -77.35 99.09 -90.53
N LYS A 240 -76.60 98.51 -91.47
CA LYS A 240 -76.42 99.05 -92.84
C LYS A 240 -77.50 98.57 -93.83
N GLY A 241 -78.28 97.56 -93.42
CA GLY A 241 -79.44 97.04 -94.15
C GLY A 241 -80.78 97.69 -93.80
N MET A 242 -80.79 98.78 -93.04
CA MET A 242 -81.97 99.60 -92.71
C MET A 242 -81.74 101.07 -93.04
#